data_AF-A0A1Y2K6Z9-F1
#
_entry.id   AF-A0A1Y2K6Z9-F1
#
_cell.length_a   1.000
_cell.length_b   1.000
_cell.length_c   1.000
_cell.angle_alpha   90.00
_cell.angle_beta   90.00
_cell.angle_gamma   90.00
#
_symmetry.space_group_name_H-M   'P 1'
#
loop_
_entity.id
_entity.type
_entity.pdbx_description
1 polymer ?
#
loop_
_entity_poly.entity_id
_entity_poly.type
_entity_poly.pdbx_seq_one_letter_code
_entity_poly.pdbx_strand_id
1 'polypeptide(L)'
;MTLLALELEGELLALAEEGALAWRREPFTPEMLDDVWFVLCADDNPELHMRLSRVCAQRRIFLNVVDRKTHCSAIWPALVDRHPVVAALTTGGASPALSSWLRRRLQQAIPEGVDALAQWLSAWRARVAKQRSTFALRARFWREAFEQDKIPELYLEGRIQEADALLKQRLEGSEDGRKPT
;
A
#
# COMPACT_ATOMS: atom_id res chain seq x y z
N MET A 1 14.18 -1.26 -11.94
CA MET A 1 14.57 -2.24 -10.91
C MET A 1 15.76 -3.02 -11.43
N THR A 2 16.77 -3.28 -10.60
CA THR A 2 17.96 -4.06 -10.99
C THR A 2 17.94 -5.41 -10.29
N LEU A 3 18.21 -6.49 -11.02
CA LEU A 3 18.29 -7.84 -10.50
C LEU A 3 19.71 -8.38 -10.69
N LEU A 4 20.35 -8.77 -9.59
CA LEU A 4 21.66 -9.39 -9.56
C LEU A 4 21.47 -10.91 -9.42
N ALA A 5 21.78 -11.65 -10.47
CA ALA A 5 21.72 -13.11 -10.48
C ALA A 5 22.63 -13.66 -11.58
N LEU A 6 23.27 -14.80 -11.32
CA LEU A 6 24.08 -15.48 -12.33
C LEU A 6 23.22 -16.02 -13.47
N GLU A 7 22.02 -16.49 -13.13
CA GLU A 7 21.05 -17.12 -14.01
C GLU A 7 19.65 -16.64 -13.66
N LEU A 8 18.81 -16.49 -14.67
CA LEU A 8 17.38 -16.20 -14.55
C LEU A 8 16.60 -17.20 -15.39
N GLU A 9 15.42 -17.55 -14.92
CA GLU A 9 14.52 -18.49 -15.59
C GLU A 9 13.08 -17.96 -15.56
N GLY A 10 12.24 -18.52 -16.43
CA GLY A 10 10.80 -18.26 -16.46
C GLY A 10 10.46 -16.78 -16.63
N GLU A 11 9.53 -16.30 -15.81
CA GLU A 11 9.00 -14.93 -15.89
C GLU A 11 10.08 -13.85 -15.71
N LEU A 12 11.09 -14.09 -14.85
CA LEU A 12 12.15 -13.11 -14.62
C LEU A 12 13.07 -12.96 -15.83
N LEU A 13 13.31 -14.05 -16.56
CA LEU A 13 14.07 -13.99 -17.81
C LEU A 13 13.28 -13.22 -18.88
N ALA A 14 11.99 -13.54 -19.05
CA ALA A 14 11.13 -12.84 -20.00
C ALA A 14 11.08 -11.31 -19.72
N LEU A 15 10.92 -10.92 -18.44
CA LEU A 15 10.95 -9.51 -18.04
C LEU A 15 12.30 -8.83 -18.31
N ALA A 16 13.41 -9.56 -18.21
CA ALA A 16 14.73 -9.04 -18.55
C ALA A 16 14.87 -8.81 -20.06
N GLU A 17 14.42 -9.78 -20.86
CA GLU A 17 14.45 -9.73 -22.33
C GLU A 17 13.54 -8.62 -22.89
N GLU A 18 12.39 -8.38 -22.24
CA GLU A 18 11.47 -7.27 -22.55
C GLU A 18 12.00 -5.90 -22.07
N GLY A 19 13.13 -5.86 -21.35
CA GLY A 19 13.71 -4.63 -20.79
C GLY A 19 12.94 -4.05 -19.60
N ALA A 20 11.99 -4.80 -19.03
CA ALA A 20 11.23 -4.41 -17.85
C ALA A 20 12.08 -4.45 -16.55
N LEU A 21 13.19 -5.20 -16.55
CA LEU A 21 14.17 -5.19 -15.48
C LEU A 21 15.61 -5.11 -16.03
N ALA A 22 16.50 -4.50 -15.26
CA ALA A 22 17.93 -4.49 -15.57
C ALA A 22 18.58 -5.72 -14.94
N TRP A 23 18.92 -6.72 -15.74
CA TRP A 23 19.62 -7.91 -15.29
C TRP A 23 21.14 -7.71 -15.32
N ARG A 24 21.82 -8.01 -14.20
CA ARG A 24 23.27 -7.95 -14.07
C ARG A 24 23.81 -9.31 -13.61
N ARG A 25 24.73 -9.85 -14.40
CA ARG A 25 25.37 -11.17 -14.20
C ARG A 25 26.74 -11.03 -13.55
N GLU A 26 26.79 -10.41 -12.38
CA GLU A 26 28.04 -10.11 -11.68
C GLU A 26 27.86 -10.24 -10.16
N PRO A 27 28.92 -10.58 -9.42
CA PRO A 27 28.88 -10.64 -7.97
C PRO A 27 28.57 -9.27 -7.36
N PHE A 28 27.91 -9.27 -6.20
CA PHE A 28 27.62 -8.05 -5.47
C PHE A 28 28.88 -7.26 -5.08
N THR A 29 28.88 -5.97 -5.40
CA THR A 29 29.85 -4.97 -4.92
C THR A 29 29.13 -3.83 -4.21
N PRO A 30 29.70 -3.23 -3.14
CA PRO A 30 29.04 -2.19 -2.36
C PRO A 30 28.66 -0.93 -3.16
N GLU A 31 29.40 -0.63 -4.22
CA GLU A 31 29.20 0.52 -5.11
C GLU A 31 27.88 0.41 -5.89
N MET A 32 27.37 -0.81 -6.07
CA MET A 32 26.04 -1.05 -6.67
C MET A 32 24.90 -0.47 -5.84
N LEU A 33 25.15 -0.04 -4.60
CA LEU A 33 24.14 0.50 -3.70
C LEU A 33 24.10 2.03 -3.65
N ASP A 34 24.94 2.73 -4.41
CA ASP A 34 25.11 4.19 -4.27
C ASP A 34 23.83 5.00 -4.57
N ASP A 35 22.90 4.46 -5.37
CA ASP A 35 21.59 5.05 -5.67
C ASP A 35 20.40 4.12 -5.35
N VAL A 36 20.57 3.23 -4.37
CA VAL A 36 19.56 2.21 -4.03
C VAL A 36 18.83 2.55 -2.73
N TRP A 37 17.50 2.54 -2.77
CA TRP A 37 16.65 2.79 -1.59
C TRP A 37 16.29 1.52 -0.81
N PHE A 38 16.19 0.39 -1.52
CA PHE A 38 15.72 -0.88 -0.98
C PHE A 38 16.46 -2.06 -1.63
N VAL A 39 16.89 -3.00 -0.82
CA VAL A 39 17.52 -4.26 -1.23
C VAL A 39 16.69 -5.43 -0.75
N LEU A 40 16.31 -6.30 -1.68
CA LEU A 40 15.79 -7.64 -1.39
C LEU A 40 16.91 -8.65 -1.66
N CYS A 41 17.24 -9.47 -0.67
CA CYS A 41 18.19 -10.56 -0.85
C CYS A 41 17.47 -11.90 -0.69
N ALA A 42 17.41 -12.67 -1.78
CA ALA A 42 16.84 -14.01 -1.84
C ALA A 42 17.92 -15.04 -2.22
N ASP A 43 19.13 -14.86 -1.68
CA ASP A 43 20.28 -15.75 -1.85
C ASP A 43 20.49 -16.57 -0.58
N ASP A 44 21.17 -17.71 -0.66
CA ASP A 44 21.43 -18.59 0.49
C ASP A 44 22.77 -18.33 1.19
N ASN A 45 23.64 -17.46 0.66
CA ASN A 45 24.97 -17.19 1.19
C ASN A 45 24.94 -16.33 2.47
N PRO A 46 25.27 -16.89 3.66
CA PRO A 46 25.24 -16.15 4.91
C PRO A 46 26.26 -15.00 4.99
N GLU A 47 27.41 -15.14 4.32
CA GLU A 47 28.44 -14.10 4.28
C GLU A 47 27.92 -12.88 3.52
N LEU A 48 27.20 -13.11 2.41
CA LEU A 48 26.54 -12.05 1.66
C LEU A 48 25.49 -11.35 2.51
N HIS A 49 24.68 -12.08 3.29
CA HIS A 49 23.68 -11.50 4.18
C HIS A 49 24.29 -10.56 5.21
N MET A 50 25.38 -10.99 5.86
CA MET A 50 26.11 -10.17 6.82
C MET A 50 26.72 -8.92 6.17
N ARG A 51 27.32 -9.08 4.98
CA ARG A 51 27.91 -7.98 4.22
C ARG A 51 26.84 -6.97 3.82
N LEU A 52 25.72 -7.42 3.25
CA LEU A 52 24.58 -6.56 2.90
C LEU A 52 24.02 -5.85 4.12
N SER A 53 23.81 -6.55 5.23
CA SER A 53 23.29 -5.97 6.47
C SER A 53 24.15 -4.80 6.95
N ARG A 54 25.48 -4.98 6.98
CA ARG A 54 26.43 -3.92 7.35
C ARG A 54 26.42 -2.75 6.36
N VAL A 55 26.56 -3.04 5.07
CA VAL A 55 26.71 -2.04 4.01
C VAL A 55 25.43 -1.21 3.85
N CYS A 56 24.26 -1.85 3.88
CA CYS A 56 22.97 -1.18 3.85
C CYS A 56 22.74 -0.33 5.09
N ALA A 57 23.07 -0.83 6.29
CA ALA A 57 22.93 -0.06 7.52
C ALA A 57 23.78 1.23 7.51
N GLN A 58 25.03 1.15 7.03
CA GLN A 58 25.92 2.30 6.90
C GLN A 58 25.38 3.37 5.94
N ARG A 59 24.70 2.94 4.87
CA ARG A 59 24.10 3.82 3.85
C ARG A 59 22.64 4.19 4.13
N ARG A 60 22.03 3.69 5.22
CA ARG A 60 20.61 3.84 5.56
C ARG A 60 19.65 3.31 4.49
N ILE A 61 20.02 2.19 3.88
CA ILE A 61 19.24 1.48 2.87
C ILE A 61 18.37 0.43 3.55
N PHE A 62 17.10 0.33 3.15
CA PHE A 62 16.23 -0.74 3.64
C PHE A 62 16.67 -2.08 3.07
N LEU A 63 16.84 -3.07 3.94
CA LEU A 63 17.23 -4.43 3.58
C LEU A 63 16.18 -5.42 4.07
N ASN A 64 15.72 -6.26 3.18
CA ASN A 64 14.98 -7.47 3.50
C ASN A 64 15.73 -8.68 2.96
N VAL A 65 16.28 -9.50 3.86
CA VAL A 65 16.82 -10.83 3.54
C VAL A 65 15.69 -11.84 3.76
N VAL A 66 15.32 -12.57 2.71
CA VAL A 66 14.24 -13.55 2.75
C VAL A 66 14.57 -14.62 3.81
N ASP A 67 13.57 -14.95 4.63
CA ASP A 67 13.68 -15.95 5.72
C ASP A 67 14.80 -15.74 6.76
N ARG A 68 15.40 -14.55 6.83
CA ARG A 68 16.51 -14.22 7.74
C ARG A 68 16.32 -12.88 8.45
N LYS A 69 15.34 -12.84 9.37
CA LYS A 69 14.93 -11.61 10.10
C LYS A 69 16.05 -10.87 10.81
N THR A 70 17.05 -11.58 11.34
CA THR A 70 18.17 -10.99 12.09
C THR A 70 19.03 -10.04 11.26
N HIS A 71 18.99 -10.15 9.92
CA HIS A 71 19.76 -9.32 9.00
C HIS A 71 18.94 -8.22 8.34
N CYS A 72 17.63 -8.17 8.60
CA CYS A 72 16.70 -7.23 7.96
C CYS A 72 16.59 -5.90 8.73
N SER A 73 16.54 -4.79 7.99
CA SER A 73 16.06 -3.49 8.49
C SER A 73 14.60 -3.21 8.08
N ALA A 74 14.04 -4.00 7.15
CA ALA A 74 12.65 -3.94 6.72
C ALA A 74 12.01 -5.34 6.62
N ILE A 75 10.70 -5.43 6.82
CA ILE A 75 9.93 -6.68 6.74
C ILE A 75 8.88 -6.55 5.65
N TRP A 76 8.76 -7.55 4.79
CA TRP A 76 7.67 -7.63 3.83
C TRP A 76 6.35 -8.00 4.53
N PRO A 77 5.31 -7.14 4.49
CA PRO A 77 4.06 -7.41 5.16
C PRO A 77 3.18 -8.38 4.35
N ALA A 78 2.16 -8.93 5.01
CA ALA A 78 1.06 -9.56 4.30
C ALA A 78 0.13 -8.46 3.74
N LEU A 79 -0.11 -8.48 2.44
CA LEU A 79 -0.86 -7.45 1.71
C LEU A 79 -2.23 -7.98 1.27
N VAL A 80 -3.27 -7.18 1.50
CA VAL A 80 -4.53 -7.27 0.77
C VAL A 80 -4.55 -6.13 -0.24
N ASP A 81 -4.59 -6.49 -1.52
CA ASP A 81 -4.53 -5.55 -2.62
C ASP A 81 -5.85 -5.54 -3.40
N ARG A 82 -6.53 -4.40 -3.36
CA ARG A 82 -7.73 -4.05 -4.12
C ARG A 82 -7.51 -2.65 -4.71
N HIS A 83 -6.44 -2.50 -5.49
CA HIS A 83 -5.96 -1.22 -6.01
C HIS A 83 -7.09 -0.28 -6.47
N PRO A 84 -7.14 1.00 -6.00
CA PRO A 84 -6.09 1.71 -5.26
C PRO A 84 -6.09 1.48 -3.74
N VAL A 85 -6.92 0.59 -3.21
CA VAL A 85 -7.01 0.30 -1.78
C VAL A 85 -6.09 -0.84 -1.41
N VAL A 86 -5.06 -0.56 -0.61
CA VAL A 86 -4.10 -1.55 -0.13
C VAL A 86 -4.10 -1.54 1.39
N ALA A 87 -4.26 -2.72 1.99
CA ALA A 87 -4.07 -2.93 3.42
C ALA A 87 -2.84 -3.80 3.65
N ALA A 88 -1.95 -3.35 4.52
CA ALA A 88 -0.75 -4.07 4.92
C ALA A 88 -0.83 -4.45 6.39
N LEU A 89 -0.46 -5.69 6.72
CA LEU A 89 -0.38 -6.16 8.09
C LEU A 89 0.91 -6.93 8.32
N THR A 90 1.48 -6.77 9.50
CA THR A 90 2.71 -7.46 9.90
C THR A 90 2.64 -7.84 11.37
N THR A 91 3.27 -8.95 11.72
CA THR A 91 3.49 -9.35 13.12
C THR A 91 4.87 -8.93 13.62
N GLY A 92 5.55 -8.02 12.91
CA GLY A 92 6.96 -7.70 13.17
C GLY A 92 7.87 -8.91 12.98
N GLY A 93 7.41 -9.92 12.24
CA GLY A 93 8.08 -11.21 12.11
C GLY A 93 7.83 -12.17 13.27
N ALA A 94 6.95 -11.90 14.23
CA ALA A 94 6.67 -12.86 15.30
C ALA A 94 6.00 -14.15 14.78
N SER A 95 5.07 -14.05 13.82
CA SER A 95 4.35 -15.22 13.30
C SER A 95 3.85 -15.01 11.87
N PRO A 96 4.51 -15.60 10.85
CA PRO A 96 4.03 -15.60 9.47
C PRO A 96 2.65 -16.27 9.31
N ALA A 97 2.37 -17.29 10.12
CA ALA A 97 1.09 -17.99 10.13
C ALA A 97 -0.05 -17.07 10.58
N LEU A 98 0.16 -16.30 11.65
CA LEU A 98 -0.82 -15.33 12.14
C LEU A 98 -1.05 -14.21 11.11
N SER A 99 0.03 -13.68 10.51
CA SER A 99 -0.09 -12.69 9.44
C SER A 99 -0.92 -13.23 8.27
N SER A 100 -0.65 -14.45 7.81
CA SER A 100 -1.43 -15.09 6.75
C SER A 100 -2.90 -15.29 7.11
N TRP A 101 -3.18 -15.66 8.36
CA TRP A 101 -4.56 -15.83 8.84
C TRP A 101 -5.33 -14.50 8.89
N LEU A 102 -4.71 -13.44 9.45
CA LEU A 102 -5.30 -12.09 9.50
C LEU A 102 -5.53 -11.52 8.10
N ARG A 103 -4.59 -11.74 7.16
CA ARG A 103 -4.72 -11.32 5.76
C ARG A 103 -5.99 -11.85 5.13
N ARG A 104 -6.25 -13.16 5.28
CA ARG A 104 -7.46 -13.78 4.71
C ARG A 104 -8.74 -13.19 5.31
N ARG A 105 -8.74 -12.92 6.61
CA ARG A 105 -9.88 -12.27 7.28
C ARG A 105 -10.12 -10.84 6.76
N LEU A 106 -9.07 -10.05 6.61
CA LEU A 106 -9.17 -8.71 6.02
C LEU A 106 -9.63 -8.75 4.56
N GLN A 107 -9.13 -9.70 3.78
CA GLN A 107 -9.54 -9.88 2.39
C GLN A 107 -11.03 -10.20 2.25
N GLN A 108 -11.59 -10.97 3.19
CA GLN A 108 -13.03 -11.25 3.25
C GLN A 108 -13.85 -10.05 3.76
N ALA A 109 -13.29 -9.25 4.66
CA ALA A 109 -13.98 -8.10 5.23
C ALA A 109 -14.02 -6.88 4.29
N ILE A 110 -13.06 -6.76 3.38
CA ILE A 110 -13.03 -5.69 2.38
C ILE A 110 -14.02 -6.05 1.26
N PRO A 111 -15.06 -5.24 1.03
CA PRO A 111 -16.09 -5.53 0.04
C PRO A 111 -15.53 -5.51 -1.38
N GLU A 112 -16.17 -6.28 -2.27
CA GLU A 112 -15.94 -6.16 -3.71
C GLU A 112 -16.40 -4.78 -4.20
N GLY A 113 -15.74 -4.23 -5.23
CA GLY A 113 -16.05 -2.89 -5.77
C GLY A 113 -15.48 -1.72 -4.96
N VAL A 114 -14.71 -1.99 -3.89
CA VAL A 114 -14.04 -0.96 -3.07
C VAL A 114 -13.05 -0.12 -3.89
N ASP A 115 -12.47 -0.69 -4.93
CA ASP A 115 -11.61 -0.05 -5.90
C ASP A 115 -12.35 1.04 -6.70
N ALA A 116 -13.51 0.69 -7.26
CA ALA A 116 -14.37 1.64 -7.97
C ALA A 116 -14.92 2.71 -7.03
N LEU A 117 -15.32 2.33 -5.81
CA LEU A 117 -15.73 3.27 -4.76
C LEU A 117 -14.62 4.27 -4.44
N ALA A 118 -13.38 3.81 -4.27
CA ALA A 118 -12.24 4.68 -3.97
C ALA A 118 -11.94 5.68 -5.10
N GLN A 119 -12.03 5.23 -6.36
CA GLN A 119 -11.89 6.09 -7.53
C GLN A 119 -12.99 7.16 -7.58
N TRP A 120 -14.25 6.75 -7.37
CA TRP A 120 -15.39 7.67 -7.33
C TRP A 120 -15.28 8.71 -6.21
N LEU A 121 -14.91 8.29 -4.99
CA LEU A 121 -14.69 9.21 -3.86
C LEU A 121 -13.53 10.17 -4.09
N SER A 122 -12.48 9.75 -4.82
CA SER A 122 -11.37 10.61 -5.20
C SER A 122 -11.82 11.80 -6.06
N ALA A 123 -12.75 11.58 -7.00
CA ALA A 123 -13.34 12.65 -7.79
C ALA A 123 -14.12 13.66 -6.93
N TRP A 124 -14.79 13.18 -5.88
CA TRP A 124 -15.50 14.02 -4.91
C TRP A 124 -14.57 14.82 -3.99
N ARG A 125 -13.39 14.27 -3.64
CA ARG A 125 -12.42 14.91 -2.75
C ARG A 125 -12.03 16.32 -3.19
N ALA A 126 -11.83 16.55 -4.48
CA ALA A 126 -11.49 17.87 -5.01
C ALA A 126 -12.62 18.89 -4.82
N ARG A 127 -13.89 18.47 -4.98
CA ARG A 127 -15.07 19.34 -4.79
C ARG A 127 -15.26 19.70 -3.33
N VAL A 128 -15.15 18.72 -2.44
CA VAL A 128 -15.23 18.91 -0.99
C VAL A 128 -14.12 19.85 -0.50
N ALA A 129 -12.90 19.70 -1.02
CA ALA A 129 -11.78 20.56 -0.64
C ALA A 129 -11.96 22.03 -1.06
N LYS A 130 -12.66 22.30 -2.17
CA LYS A 130 -12.96 23.68 -2.61
C LYS A 130 -14.00 24.36 -1.73
N GLN A 131 -14.99 23.62 -1.22
CA GLN A 131 -16.08 24.19 -0.42
C GLN A 131 -15.80 24.18 1.09
N ARG A 132 -15.05 23.18 1.58
CA ARG A 132 -14.71 23.01 3.00
C ARG A 132 -13.24 23.37 3.21
N SER A 133 -13.00 24.60 3.66
CA SER A 133 -11.68 25.22 3.74
C SER A 133 -10.74 24.53 4.74
N THR A 134 -11.25 24.05 5.87
CA THR A 134 -10.42 23.47 6.94
C THR A 134 -10.40 21.94 6.90
N PHE A 135 -9.34 21.36 7.46
CA PHE A 135 -9.25 19.90 7.63
C PHE A 135 -10.38 19.36 8.51
N ALA A 136 -10.71 20.05 9.60
CA ALA A 136 -11.78 19.64 10.52
C ALA A 136 -13.15 19.56 9.82
N LEU A 137 -13.47 20.53 8.96
CA LEU A 137 -14.72 20.53 8.19
C LEU A 137 -14.76 19.38 7.18
N ARG A 138 -13.65 19.11 6.47
CA ARG A 138 -13.55 17.97 5.55
C ARG A 138 -13.68 16.63 6.27
N ALA A 139 -12.99 16.46 7.40
CA ALA A 139 -13.05 15.24 8.19
C ALA A 139 -14.46 14.99 8.75
N ARG A 140 -15.13 16.05 9.20
CA ARG A 140 -16.54 15.99 9.62
C ARG A 140 -17.45 15.59 8.46
N PHE A 141 -17.34 16.25 7.30
CA PHE A 141 -18.12 15.92 6.11
C PHE A 141 -18.03 14.43 5.75
N TRP A 142 -16.82 13.89 5.65
CA TRP A 142 -16.63 12.48 5.27
C TRP A 142 -17.16 11.51 6.31
N ARG A 143 -16.93 11.79 7.59
CA ARG A 143 -17.47 10.98 8.68
C ARG A 143 -18.99 10.93 8.63
N GLU A 144 -19.66 12.07 8.49
CA GLU A 144 -21.12 12.11 8.43
C GLU A 144 -21.64 11.40 7.16
N ALA A 145 -21.01 11.65 6.00
CA ALA A 145 -21.36 10.98 4.74
C ALA A 145 -21.27 9.46 4.82
N PHE A 146 -20.25 8.93 5.53
CA PHE A 146 -20.04 7.49 5.64
C PHE A 146 -20.86 6.87 6.76
N GLU A 147 -20.89 7.48 7.94
CA GLU A 147 -21.50 6.89 9.12
C GLU A 147 -23.02 7.11 9.18
N GLN A 148 -23.50 8.30 8.79
CA GLN A 148 -24.91 8.68 8.88
C GLN A 148 -25.67 8.36 7.59
N ASP A 149 -25.14 8.74 6.44
CA ASP A 149 -25.86 8.58 5.16
C ASP A 149 -25.59 7.24 4.47
N LYS A 150 -24.61 6.47 4.96
CA LYS A 150 -24.24 5.16 4.39
C LYS A 150 -23.89 5.23 2.89
N ILE A 151 -23.26 6.32 2.47
CA ILE A 151 -22.90 6.55 1.06
C ILE A 151 -22.02 5.43 0.47
N PRO A 152 -20.99 4.92 1.17
CA PRO A 152 -20.21 3.77 0.69
C PRO A 152 -21.09 2.55 0.41
N GLU A 153 -22.00 2.22 1.33
CA GLU A 153 -22.90 1.08 1.20
C GLU A 153 -23.85 1.24 0.01
N LEU A 154 -24.47 2.41 -0.15
CA LEU A 154 -25.31 2.72 -1.31
C LEU A 154 -24.57 2.55 -2.63
N TYR A 155 -23.32 3.01 -2.70
CA TYR A 155 -22.49 2.85 -3.89
C TYR A 155 -22.21 1.36 -4.18
N LEU A 156 -21.83 0.59 -3.15
CA LEU A 156 -21.52 -0.83 -3.27
C LEU A 156 -22.75 -1.68 -3.62
N GLU A 157 -23.95 -1.25 -3.21
CA GLU A 157 -25.23 -1.83 -3.61
C GLU A 157 -25.64 -1.48 -5.07
N GLY A 158 -24.84 -0.69 -5.79
CA GLY A 158 -25.13 -0.24 -7.15
C GLY A 158 -26.07 0.97 -7.23
N ARG A 159 -26.48 1.53 -6.10
CA ARG A 159 -27.35 2.74 -5.99
C ARG A 159 -26.53 4.01 -6.14
N ILE A 160 -25.69 4.07 -7.18
CA ILE A 160 -24.70 5.13 -7.40
C ILE A 160 -25.37 6.50 -7.55
N GLN A 161 -26.52 6.57 -8.24
CA GLN A 161 -27.24 7.83 -8.44
C GLN A 161 -27.72 8.44 -7.12
N GLU A 162 -28.16 7.60 -6.18
CA GLU A 162 -28.59 8.02 -4.85
C GLU A 162 -27.41 8.46 -3.98
N ALA A 163 -26.31 7.69 -4.00
CA ALA A 163 -25.07 8.06 -3.33
C ALA A 163 -24.54 9.43 -3.83
N ASP A 164 -24.59 9.67 -5.13
CA ASP A 164 -24.15 10.93 -5.75
C ASP A 164 -25.08 12.10 -5.38
N ALA A 165 -26.40 11.87 -5.33
CA ALA A 165 -27.37 12.88 -4.90
C ALA A 165 -27.19 13.26 -3.42
N LEU A 166 -26.97 12.28 -2.53
CA LEU A 166 -26.72 12.53 -1.11
C LEU A 166 -25.42 13.30 -0.87
N LEU A 167 -24.35 12.96 -1.59
CA LEU A 167 -23.11 13.75 -1.53
C LEU A 167 -23.30 15.19 -2.00
N LYS A 168 -24.06 15.42 -3.09
CA LYS A 168 -24.42 16.79 -3.54
C LYS A 168 -25.17 17.54 -2.46
N GLN A 169 -26.25 16.95 -1.96
CA GLN A 169 -27.10 17.56 -0.94
C GLN A 169 -26.32 17.92 0.32
N ARG A 170 -25.45 17.02 0.81
CA ARG A 170 -24.62 17.31 1.99
C ARG A 170 -23.56 18.37 1.72
N LEU A 171 -23.01 18.38 0.51
CA LEU A 171 -22.02 19.37 0.13
C LEU A 171 -22.65 20.77 0.05
N GLU A 172 -23.87 20.86 -0.49
CA GLU A 172 -24.69 22.08 -0.61
C GLU A 172 -25.33 22.51 0.73
N GLY A 173 -25.50 21.57 1.67
CA GLY A 173 -25.99 21.84 3.01
C GLY A 173 -25.11 22.85 3.76
N SER A 174 -25.75 23.89 4.31
CA SER A 174 -25.13 24.88 5.19
C SER A 174 -24.51 24.21 6.43
N GLU A 175 -23.41 24.77 6.95
CA GLU A 175 -22.78 24.36 8.22
C GLU A 175 -23.65 24.59 9.47
N ASP A 176 -24.82 25.22 9.29
CA ASP A 176 -25.64 25.76 10.36
C ASP A 176 -26.62 24.71 10.92
N GLY A 177 -26.13 23.92 11.88
CA GLY A 177 -26.94 22.86 12.50
C GLY A 177 -26.58 22.46 13.93
N ARG A 178 -25.65 23.13 14.61
CA ARG A 178 -25.46 22.99 16.07
C ARG A 178 -24.69 24.18 16.64
N LYS A 179 -25.41 25.04 17.38
CA LYS A 179 -24.85 26.01 18.30
C LYS A 179 -23.90 25.30 19.28
N PRO A 180 -22.76 25.91 19.64
CA PRO A 180 -22.01 25.47 20.81
C PRO A 180 -22.88 25.74 22.04
N THR A 181 -23.28 24.68 22.73
CA THR A 181 -23.65 24.72 24.15
C THR A 181 -22.42 24.35 24.97
#